data_AF-A0A0D0VPC2-F1
#
_entry.id   AF-A0A0D0VPC2-F1
#
_cell.length_a   1.000
_cell.length_b   1.000
_cell.length_c   1.000
_cell.angle_alpha   90.00
_cell.angle_beta   90.00
_cell.angle_gamma   90.00
#
_symmetry.space_group_name_H-M   'P 1'
#
loop_
_entity.id
_entity.type
_entity.pdbx_description
1 polymer ?
#
loop_
_entity_poly.entity_id
_entity_poly.type
_entity_poly.pdbx_seq_one_letter_code
_entity_poly.pdbx_strand_id
1 'polypeptide(L)'
;MDAETQLKQNPGYDPKHDSAGAKHPNLGQGHAGANPQTGEAFEYAPQGAHSRLDRKDERNHGDALADAKRVEKLEKQAEAEHEQALKKPTAVAEAHGNEPSRGARKDEELVEDDEEELRKKEQAKQQSKEAHKPKHP
;
A
#
# COMPACT_ATOMS: atom_id res chain seq x y z
N MET A 1 -17.44 13.78 4.43
CA MET A 1 -18.17 14.08 5.68
C MET A 1 -17.74 15.46 6.09
N ASP A 2 -18.65 16.42 6.06
CA ASP A 2 -18.33 17.81 6.36
C ASP A 2 -18.22 18.03 7.87
N ALA A 3 -17.36 18.94 8.33
CA ALA A 3 -17.10 19.14 9.76
C ALA A 3 -18.38 19.45 10.56
N GLU A 4 -19.33 20.15 9.93
CA GLU A 4 -20.65 20.45 10.51
C GLU A 4 -21.51 19.21 10.74
N THR A 5 -21.41 18.21 9.86
CA THR A 5 -22.13 16.94 10.02
C THR A 5 -21.53 16.07 11.14
N GLN A 6 -20.21 16.13 11.36
CA GLN A 6 -19.57 15.42 12.47
C GLN A 6 -19.90 16.03 13.84
N LEU A 7 -19.94 17.37 13.94
CA LEU A 7 -20.28 18.09 15.17
C LEU A 7 -21.74 17.86 15.61
N LYS A 8 -22.68 17.78 14.64
CA LYS A 8 -24.09 17.46 14.95
C LYS A 8 -24.28 16.05 15.49
N GLN A 9 -23.44 15.10 15.07
CA GLN A 9 -23.50 13.71 15.50
C GLN A 9 -22.76 13.48 16.83
N ASN A 10 -21.72 14.27 17.11
CA ASN A 10 -20.98 14.26 18.36
C ASN A 10 -20.86 15.68 18.90
N PRO A 11 -21.79 16.14 19.75
CA PRO A 11 -21.83 17.52 20.24
C PRO A 11 -20.64 17.91 21.15
N GLY A 12 -19.79 16.95 21.52
CA GLY A 12 -18.54 17.17 22.24
C GLY A 12 -17.27 17.13 21.37
N TYR A 13 -17.39 16.97 20.05
CA TYR A 13 -16.25 16.89 19.13
C TYR A 13 -15.84 18.30 18.68
N ASP A 14 -14.73 18.83 19.20
CA ASP A 14 -14.12 20.06 18.71
C ASP A 14 -13.11 19.74 17.59
N PRO A 15 -13.43 20.00 16.31
CA PRO A 15 -12.54 19.68 15.19
C PRO A 15 -11.20 20.43 15.24
N LYS A 16 -11.07 21.52 16.01
CA LYS A 16 -9.82 22.29 16.17
C LYS A 16 -8.91 21.71 17.26
N HIS A 17 -9.45 20.96 18.22
CA HIS A 17 -8.70 20.47 19.38
C HIS A 17 -8.57 18.95 19.42
N ASP A 18 -9.57 18.23 18.91
CA ASP A 18 -9.69 16.76 18.98
C ASP A 18 -9.07 16.04 17.76
N SER A 19 -8.80 16.78 16.68
CA SER A 19 -8.08 16.27 15.50
C SER A 19 -6.60 15.92 15.78
N ALA A 20 -6.08 16.30 16.94
CA ALA A 20 -4.69 16.11 17.34
C ALA A 20 -4.45 14.89 18.26
N GLY A 21 -5.39 13.92 18.27
CA GLY A 21 -5.36 12.77 19.18
C GLY A 21 -5.78 13.14 20.60
N ALA A 22 -6.11 12.13 21.42
CA ALA A 22 -6.52 12.33 22.80
C ALA A 22 -5.39 12.98 23.62
N LYS A 23 -5.48 14.30 23.84
CA LYS A 23 -4.58 15.03 24.72
C LYS A 23 -5.08 14.83 26.14
N HIS A 24 -4.37 14.03 26.93
CA HIS A 24 -4.66 13.96 28.34
C HIS A 24 -4.34 15.33 28.98
N PRO A 25 -5.23 15.94 29.79
CA PRO A 25 -5.10 17.32 30.26
C PRO A 25 -3.86 17.58 31.12
N ASN A 26 -3.30 16.54 31.75
CA ASN A 26 -2.07 16.65 32.55
C ASN A 26 -0.79 16.56 31.71
N LEU A 27 -0.86 16.14 30.45
CA LEU A 27 0.29 16.04 29.57
C LEU A 27 0.29 17.28 28.67
N GLY A 28 1.21 18.22 28.93
CA GLY A 28 1.30 19.51 28.23
C GLY A 28 1.38 19.39 26.70
N GLN A 29 1.21 20.52 26.00
CA GLN A 29 1.28 20.56 24.54
C GLN A 29 2.64 20.02 24.04
N GLY A 30 2.64 18.78 23.54
CA GLY A 30 3.84 18.09 23.05
C GLY A 30 3.81 16.57 23.20
N HIS A 31 2.96 16.03 24.07
CA HIS A 31 2.90 14.59 24.38
C HIS A 31 1.63 13.90 23.85
N ALA A 32 1.13 14.33 22.69
CA ALA A 32 0.00 13.69 22.02
C ALA A 32 0.41 12.26 21.62
N GLY A 33 -0.02 11.26 22.40
CA GLY A 33 0.36 9.86 22.21
C GLY A 33 1.36 9.31 23.24
N ALA A 34 1.59 9.99 24.35
CA ALA A 34 2.31 9.43 25.50
C ALA A 34 1.34 8.80 26.51
N ASN A 35 1.84 7.88 27.33
CA ASN A 35 1.08 7.24 28.39
C ASN A 35 0.62 8.30 29.40
N PRO A 36 -0.70 8.41 29.70
CA PRO A 36 -1.23 9.46 30.56
C PRO A 36 -0.79 9.38 32.03
N GLN A 37 -0.29 8.23 32.48
CA GLN A 37 0.20 8.02 33.85
C GLN A 37 1.69 8.32 33.99
N THR A 38 2.51 8.03 32.98
CA THR A 38 3.97 8.17 33.05
C THR A 38 4.51 9.36 32.27
N GLY A 39 3.77 9.89 31.29
CA GLY A 39 4.24 10.97 30.41
C GLY A 39 5.21 10.51 29.32
N GLU A 40 5.59 9.23 29.31
CA GLU A 40 6.53 8.64 28.36
C GLU A 40 5.83 8.14 27.09
N ALA A 41 6.57 8.06 25.98
CA ALA A 41 6.06 7.47 24.74
C ALA A 41 5.71 5.98 24.95
N PHE A 42 4.67 5.50 24.27
CA PHE A 42 4.35 4.07 24.30
C PHE A 42 5.50 3.23 23.74
N GLU A 43 5.73 2.07 24.34
CA GLU A 43 6.68 1.09 23.84
C GLU A 43 6.24 0.58 22.46
N TYR A 44 7.19 0.44 21.54
CA TYR A 44 6.95 -0.19 20.25
C TYR A 44 6.85 -1.71 20.42
N ALA A 45 5.90 -2.33 19.72
CA ALA A 45 5.75 -3.78 19.77
C ALA A 45 7.01 -4.48 19.22
N PRO A 46 7.50 -5.55 19.86
CA PRO A 46 8.68 -6.26 19.39
C PRO A 46 8.43 -6.89 18.00
N GLN A 47 9.51 -7.09 17.24
CA GLN A 47 9.43 -7.73 15.92
C GLN A 47 8.77 -9.11 16.04
N GLY A 48 7.77 -9.37 15.19
CA GLY A 48 7.03 -10.64 15.21
C GLY A 48 5.93 -10.74 16.27
N ALA A 49 5.57 -9.65 16.96
CA ALA A 49 4.43 -9.62 17.88
C ALA A 49 3.09 -10.03 17.23
N HIS A 50 2.99 -9.95 15.90
CA HIS A 50 1.83 -10.39 15.12
C HIS A 50 2.05 -11.74 14.42
N SER A 51 3.02 -12.55 14.88
CA SER A 51 3.26 -13.87 14.31
C SER A 51 2.03 -14.76 14.46
N ARG A 52 1.54 -15.29 13.34
CA ARG A 52 0.44 -16.29 13.35
C ARG A 52 0.87 -17.62 13.96
N LEU A 53 2.18 -17.87 14.03
CA LEU A 53 2.80 -19.04 14.63
C LEU A 53 3.48 -18.66 15.95
N ASP A 54 2.78 -17.87 16.78
CA ASP A 54 3.27 -17.60 18.12
C ASP A 54 3.21 -18.88 18.97
N ARG A 55 4.31 -19.19 19.65
CA ARG A 55 4.41 -20.31 20.58
C ARG A 55 3.51 -20.12 21.80
N LYS A 56 3.21 -18.87 22.16
CA LYS A 56 2.31 -18.53 23.28
C LYS A 56 0.84 -18.49 22.86
N ASP A 57 0.53 -18.76 21.61
CA ASP A 57 -0.84 -18.82 21.13
C ASP A 57 -1.58 -20.00 21.77
N GLU A 58 -2.80 -19.75 22.25
CA GLU A 58 -3.67 -20.77 22.86
C GLU A 58 -4.44 -21.59 21.81
N ARG A 59 -4.37 -21.20 20.53
CA ARG A 59 -4.90 -22.01 19.42
C ARG A 59 -4.19 -23.36 19.33
N ASN A 60 -4.94 -24.40 18.96
CA ASN A 60 -4.36 -25.70 18.68
C ASN A 60 -3.34 -25.59 17.52
N HIS A 61 -2.23 -26.33 17.60
CA HIS A 61 -1.16 -26.30 16.61
C HIS A 61 -1.65 -26.59 15.18
N GLY A 62 -2.61 -27.52 15.03
CA GLY A 62 -3.22 -27.82 13.74
C GLY A 62 -3.97 -26.63 13.14
N ASP A 63 -4.73 -25.91 13.96
CA ASP A 63 -5.53 -24.75 13.55
C ASP A 63 -4.64 -23.54 13.25
N ALA A 64 -3.61 -23.31 14.07
CA ALA A 64 -2.62 -22.26 13.83
C ALA A 64 -1.87 -22.47 12.51
N LEU A 65 -1.48 -23.72 12.19
CA LEU A 65 -0.85 -24.06 10.92
C LEU A 65 -1.80 -23.92 9.73
N ALA A 66 -3.05 -24.36 9.88
CA ALA A 66 -4.05 -24.23 8.84
C ALA A 66 -4.34 -22.75 8.51
N ASP A 67 -4.47 -21.91 9.54
CA ASP A 67 -4.64 -20.47 9.38
C ASP A 67 -3.41 -19.82 8.75
N ALA A 68 -2.21 -20.13 9.23
CA ALA A 68 -0.97 -19.60 8.66
C ALA A 68 -0.83 -19.92 7.16
N LYS A 69 -1.10 -21.16 6.74
CA LYS A 69 -1.07 -21.57 5.33
C LYS A 69 -2.14 -20.89 4.50
N ARG A 70 -3.36 -20.78 5.05
CA ARG A 70 -4.48 -20.09 4.37
C ARG A 70 -4.10 -18.65 4.09
N VAL A 71 -3.53 -17.95 5.08
CA VAL A 71 -3.19 -16.55 4.90
C VAL A 71 -1.95 -16.38 4.02
N GLU A 72 -0.92 -17.21 4.13
CA GLU A 72 0.23 -17.17 3.21
C GLU A 72 -0.21 -17.28 1.75
N LYS A 73 -1.19 -18.14 1.46
CA LYS A 73 -1.76 -18.26 0.11
C LYS A 73 -2.46 -16.98 -0.33
N LEU A 74 -3.26 -16.38 0.55
CA LEU A 74 -3.98 -15.14 0.24
C LEU A 74 -3.01 -13.96 0.06
N GLU A 75 -1.97 -13.87 0.88
CA GLU A 75 -0.92 -12.85 0.78
C GLU A 75 -0.18 -12.97 -0.55
N LYS A 76 0.21 -14.18 -0.96
CA LYS A 76 0.82 -14.41 -2.30
C LYS A 76 -0.10 -14.05 -3.45
N GLN A 77 -1.40 -14.34 -3.32
CA GLN A 77 -2.39 -13.96 -4.34
C GLN A 77 -2.54 -12.44 -4.42
N ALA A 78 -2.68 -11.78 -3.27
CA ALA A 78 -2.77 -10.33 -3.18
C ALA A 78 -1.50 -9.63 -3.68
N GLU A 79 -0.32 -10.20 -3.41
CA GLU A 79 0.95 -9.69 -3.92
C GLU A 79 1.02 -9.80 -5.45
N ALA A 80 0.63 -10.93 -6.02
CA ALA A 80 0.57 -11.09 -7.48
C ALA A 80 -0.44 -10.13 -8.14
N GLU A 81 -1.60 -9.92 -7.52
CA GLU A 81 -2.60 -8.94 -7.96
C GLU A 81 -2.05 -7.50 -7.85
N HIS A 82 -1.35 -7.18 -6.76
CA HIS A 82 -0.72 -5.88 -6.56
C HIS A 82 0.41 -5.62 -7.56
N GLU A 83 1.26 -6.61 -7.85
CA GLU A 83 2.29 -6.51 -8.89
C GLU A 83 1.70 -6.25 -10.28
N GLN A 84 0.57 -6.87 -10.59
CA GLN A 84 -0.15 -6.61 -11.83
C GLN A 84 -0.74 -5.20 -11.85
N ALA A 85 -1.32 -4.77 -10.73
CA ALA A 85 -1.86 -3.42 -10.55
C ALA A 85 -0.78 -2.33 -10.63
N LEU A 86 0.46 -2.62 -10.20
CA LEU A 86 1.58 -1.68 -10.32
C LEU A 86 2.02 -1.44 -11.77
N LYS A 87 1.78 -2.39 -12.68
CA LYS A 87 2.17 -2.24 -14.10
C LYS A 87 1.29 -1.27 -14.86
N LYS A 88 0.00 -1.17 -14.49
CA LYS A 88 -0.97 -0.31 -15.17
C LYS A 88 -1.63 0.62 -14.15
N PRO A 89 -1.45 1.95 -14.28
CA PRO A 89 -1.99 2.90 -13.31
C PRO A 89 -3.53 2.90 -13.24
N THR A 90 -4.21 2.42 -14.29
CA THR A 90 -5.67 2.30 -14.38
C THR A 90 -6.22 0.99 -13.80
N ALA A 91 -5.40 -0.06 -13.66
CA ALA A 91 -5.86 -1.41 -13.35
C ALA A 91 -6.56 -1.52 -11.99
N VAL A 92 -6.12 -0.77 -10.98
CA VAL A 92 -6.77 -0.77 -9.65
C VAL A 92 -8.21 -0.25 -9.76
N ALA A 93 -8.41 0.87 -10.47
CA ALA A 93 -9.74 1.45 -10.61
C ALA A 93 -10.69 0.49 -11.35
N GLU A 94 -10.22 -0.12 -12.43
CA GLU A 94 -10.98 -1.10 -13.21
C GLU A 94 -11.30 -2.38 -12.42
N ALA A 95 -10.33 -2.92 -11.67
CA ALA A 95 -10.52 -4.09 -10.82
C ALA A 95 -11.59 -3.86 -9.74
N HIS A 96 -11.69 -2.63 -9.23
CA HIS A 96 -12.73 -2.22 -8.28
C HIS A 96 -14.04 -1.74 -8.94
N GLY A 97 -14.16 -1.79 -10.27
CA GLY A 97 -15.36 -1.37 -11.01
C GLY A 97 -15.58 0.15 -11.03
N ASN A 98 -14.53 0.93 -10.75
CA ASN A 98 -14.54 2.38 -10.76
C ASN A 98 -13.97 2.93 -12.06
N GLU A 99 -14.36 4.16 -12.40
CA GLU A 99 -13.75 4.86 -13.53
C GLU A 99 -12.32 5.34 -13.18
N PRO A 100 -11.29 5.02 -13.98
CA PRO A 100 -9.94 5.52 -13.76
C PRO A 100 -9.87 7.05 -13.79
N SER A 101 -9.01 7.62 -12.95
CA SER A 101 -8.82 9.07 -12.90
C SER A 101 -8.22 9.61 -14.22
N ARG A 102 -8.46 10.90 -14.50
CA ARG A 102 -7.87 11.56 -15.69
C ARG A 102 -6.34 11.53 -15.69
N GLY A 103 -5.71 11.51 -14.51
CA GLY A 103 -4.25 11.37 -14.37
C GLY A 103 -3.80 9.97 -14.76
N ALA A 104 -4.40 8.94 -14.13
CA ALA A 104 -4.06 7.55 -14.40
C ALA A 104 -4.22 7.16 -15.89
N ARG A 105 -5.24 7.69 -16.58
CA ARG A 105 -5.42 7.49 -18.02
C ARG A 105 -4.28 8.09 -18.86
N LYS A 106 -3.81 9.28 -18.50
CA LYS A 106 -2.68 9.93 -19.20
C LYS A 106 -1.36 9.23 -18.90
N ASP A 107 -1.18 8.80 -17.66
CA ASP A 107 0.01 8.04 -17.28
C ASP A 107 0.06 6.71 -18.04
N GLU A 108 -1.08 6.05 -18.28
CA GLU A 108 -1.13 4.87 -19.16
C GLU A 108 -0.80 5.19 -20.62
N GLU A 109 -1.38 6.25 -21.18
CA GLU A 109 -1.08 6.72 -22.56
C GLU A 109 0.42 7.01 -22.74
N LEU A 110 1.06 7.68 -21.78
CA LEU A 110 2.49 7.97 -21.82
C LEU A 110 3.35 6.69 -21.76
N VAL A 111 2.96 5.72 -20.93
CA VAL A 111 3.66 4.43 -20.85
C VAL A 111 3.54 3.67 -22.17
N GLU A 112 2.37 3.67 -22.79
CA GLU A 112 2.15 3.03 -24.09
C GLU A 112 2.97 3.68 -25.22
N ASP A 113 2.99 5.01 -25.27
CA ASP A 113 3.80 5.77 -26.24
C ASP A 113 5.30 5.50 -26.07
N ASP A 114 5.80 5.52 -24.82
CA ASP A 114 7.20 5.24 -24.50
C ASP A 114 7.59 3.81 -24.89
N GLU A 115 6.72 2.82 -24.64
CA GLU A 115 6.94 1.42 -25.03
C GLU A 115 7.01 1.25 -26.56
N GLU A 116 6.16 1.96 -27.31
CA GLU A 116 6.20 1.93 -28.77
C GLU A 116 7.49 2.52 -29.33
N GLU A 117 7.94 3.65 -28.80
CA GLU A 117 9.19 4.28 -29.21
C GLU A 117 10.39 3.38 -28.92
N LEU A 118 10.42 2.74 -27.76
CA LEU A 118 11.44 1.75 -27.40
C LEU A 118 11.46 0.58 -28.38
N ARG A 119 10.28 0.03 -28.75
CA ARG A 119 10.19 -1.05 -29.75
C ARG A 119 10.73 -0.61 -31.11
N LYS A 120 10.36 0.57 -31.60
CA LYS A 120 10.86 1.12 -32.88
C LYS A 120 12.39 1.25 -32.84
N LYS A 121 12.94 1.74 -31.73
CA LYS A 121 14.38 1.89 -31.51
C LYS A 121 15.12 0.55 -31.45
N GLU A 122 14.53 -0.45 -30.80
CA GLU A 122 15.08 -1.80 -30.76
C GLU A 122 15.11 -2.46 -32.15
N GLN A 123 14.05 -2.33 -32.92
CA GLN A 123 13.98 -2.82 -34.30
C GLN A 123 15.06 -2.16 -35.17
N ALA A 124 15.22 -0.84 -35.09
CA ALA A 124 16.28 -0.13 -35.81
C ALA A 124 17.68 -0.62 -35.40
N LYS A 125 17.90 -0.88 -34.11
CA LYS A 125 19.17 -1.42 -33.60
C LYS A 125 19.43 -2.85 -34.10
N GLN A 126 18.40 -3.69 -34.20
CA GLN A 126 18.51 -5.04 -34.76
C GLN A 126 18.85 -5.01 -36.25
N GLN A 127 18.16 -4.16 -37.03
CA GLN A 127 18.45 -3.98 -38.45
C GLN A 127 19.87 -3.48 -38.69
N SER A 128 20.34 -2.53 -37.87
CA SER A 128 21.72 -2.04 -37.92
C SER A 128 22.74 -3.15 -37.62
N LYS A 129 22.49 -3.99 -36.61
CA LYS A 129 23.35 -5.14 -36.28
C LYS A 129 23.39 -6.18 -37.40
N GLU A 130 22.26 -6.45 -38.05
CA GLU A 130 22.17 -7.39 -39.16
C GLU A 130 22.92 -6.87 -40.39
N ALA A 131 22.76 -5.58 -40.71
CA ALA A 131 23.50 -4.93 -41.79
C ALA A 131 25.02 -4.91 -41.54
N HIS A 132 25.45 -4.84 -40.28
CA HIS A 132 26.85 -4.83 -39.88
C HIS A 132 27.43 -6.24 -39.60
N LYS A 133 26.66 -7.30 -39.85
CA LYS A 133 27.15 -8.68 -39.69
C LYS A 133 28.14 -9.00 -40.82
N PRO A 134 29.39 -9.41 -40.51
CA PRO A 134 30.41 -9.64 -41.53
C PRO A 134 29.98 -10.79 -42.45
N LYS A 135 29.97 -10.52 -43.76
CA LYS A 135 29.66 -11.49 -44.81
C LYS A 135 30.90 -12.31 -45.21
N HIS A 136 31.58 -13.00 -44.29
CA HIS A 136 32.54 -14.06 -44.65
C HIS A 136 32.84 -14.96 -43.42
N PRO A 137 32.94 -16.30 -43.58
CA PRO A 137 33.49 -17.20 -42.58
C PRO A 137 35.02 -17.12 -42.49
#